data_AF-A0A7S1G0C9-F1
#
_entry.id   AF-A0A7S1G0C9-F1
#
_cell.length_a   1.000
_cell.length_b   1.000
_cell.length_c   1.000
_cell.angle_alpha   90.00
_cell.angle_beta   90.00
_cell.angle_gamma   90.00
#
_symmetry.space_group_name_H-M   'P 1'
#
loop_
_entity.id
_entity.type
_entity.pdbx_description
1 polymer ?
#
loop_
_entity_poly.entity_id
_entity_poly.type
_entity_poly.pdbx_seq_one_letter_code
_entity_poly.pdbx_strand_id
1 'polypeptide(L)'
;YGEAVLAVGLLDEDGDGNCPSGDGSVTFGRRNTASGDYATVTGGSDNTAYGYKSSVTGGNYNDSSGWSSSVTGGYDNEASGWYSSVTGGQSNEASEDYSTVTGGRVNEASGWVSSVSGGVNNIASGQYSSVSGGAQNKASGYSSSVTGGYYVKASGTGSSVLG
;
A
#
# COMPACT_ATOMS: atom_id res chain seq x y z
N TYR A 1 -30.62 8.64 -7.23
CA TYR A 1 -29.32 7.95 -7.13
C TYR A 1 -28.60 8.62 -5.98
N GLY A 2 -28.55 7.97 -4.82
CA GLY A 2 -28.12 8.58 -3.54
C GLY A 2 -26.88 7.92 -2.97
N GLU A 3 -26.43 8.44 -1.83
CA GLU A 3 -25.28 8.05 -0.98
C GLU A 3 -25.40 6.63 -0.40
N ALA A 4 -25.63 5.63 -1.26
CA ALA A 4 -25.82 4.26 -0.83
C ALA A 4 -24.49 3.66 -0.39
N VAL A 5 -24.41 3.23 0.87
CA VAL A 5 -23.33 2.41 1.40
C VAL A 5 -23.76 0.95 1.49
N LEU A 6 -22.83 0.01 1.29
CA LEU A 6 -23.09 -1.43 1.38
C LEU A 6 -22.12 -2.09 2.37
N ALA A 7 -22.67 -2.79 3.37
CA ALA A 7 -21.92 -3.64 4.29
C ALA A 7 -22.43 -5.09 4.20
N VAL A 8 -21.54 -6.04 3.97
CA VAL A 8 -21.84 -7.48 4.00
C VAL A 8 -20.81 -8.21 4.84
N GLY A 9 -21.20 -8.76 5.98
CA GLY A 9 -20.24 -9.34 6.91
C GLY A 9 -20.87 -9.89 8.17
N LEU A 10 -20.06 -10.61 8.96
CA LEU A 10 -20.43 -11.01 10.31
C LEU A 10 -20.01 -9.91 11.30
N LEU A 11 -20.80 -9.77 12.36
CA LEU A 11 -20.39 -9.01 13.55
C LEU A 11 -19.34 -9.83 14.33
N ASP A 12 -18.44 -9.16 15.03
CA ASP A 12 -17.54 -9.80 15.99
C ASP A 12 -18.23 -10.07 17.35
N GLU A 13 -17.46 -10.52 18.34
CA GLU A 13 -18.00 -10.86 19.67
C GLU A 13 -18.51 -9.64 20.45
N ASP A 14 -18.01 -8.44 20.13
CA ASP A 14 -18.43 -7.16 20.73
C ASP A 14 -19.61 -6.54 19.97
N GLY A 15 -20.00 -7.13 18.83
CA GLY A 15 -21.08 -6.66 17.97
C GLY A 15 -20.63 -5.68 16.88
N ASP A 16 -19.33 -5.48 16.70
CA ASP A 16 -18.75 -4.59 15.69
C ASP A 16 -18.68 -5.29 14.33
N GLY A 17 -19.12 -4.57 13.30
CA GLY A 17 -19.19 -5.06 11.92
C GLY A 17 -18.29 -4.27 10.97
N ASN A 18 -18.59 -4.35 9.68
CA ASN A 18 -17.95 -3.46 8.72
C ASN A 18 -18.51 -2.03 8.84
N CYS A 19 -17.67 -1.03 8.59
CA CYS A 19 -17.98 0.39 8.71
C CYS A 19 -17.77 1.12 7.35
N PRO A 20 -18.69 0.99 6.39
CA PRO A 20 -18.71 1.86 5.22
C PRO A 20 -19.40 3.19 5.59
N SER A 21 -18.69 4.31 5.45
CA SER A 21 -19.22 5.65 5.81
C SER A 21 -19.01 6.72 4.74
N GLY A 22 -18.20 6.46 3.71
CA GLY A 22 -18.04 7.39 2.58
C GLY A 22 -19.14 7.19 1.53
N ASP A 23 -19.40 8.20 0.71
CA ASP A 23 -20.46 8.15 -0.31
C ASP A 23 -20.19 7.02 -1.32
N GLY A 24 -21.12 6.09 -1.50
CA GLY A 24 -20.94 4.97 -2.44
C GLY A 24 -19.94 3.90 -1.97
N SER A 25 -19.55 3.93 -0.68
CA SER A 25 -18.57 2.98 -0.14
C SER A 25 -19.14 1.58 0.04
N VAL A 26 -18.28 0.57 -0.11
CA VAL A 26 -18.64 -0.85 -0.02
C VAL A 26 -17.66 -1.60 0.86
N THR A 27 -18.16 -2.43 1.76
CA THR A 27 -17.36 -3.31 2.61
C THR A 27 -17.92 -4.73 2.65
N PHE A 28 -17.06 -5.71 2.41
CA PHE A 28 -17.33 -7.14 2.61
C PHE A 28 -16.37 -7.70 3.65
N GLY A 29 -16.71 -8.78 4.35
CA GLY A 29 -15.80 -9.46 5.29
C GLY A 29 -16.09 -9.14 6.75
N ARG A 30 -15.05 -8.94 7.58
CA ARG A 30 -15.19 -8.72 9.03
C ARG A 30 -14.39 -7.49 9.49
N ARG A 31 -15.02 -6.56 10.21
CA ARG A 31 -14.35 -5.36 10.78
C ARG A 31 -13.55 -4.56 9.75
N ASN A 32 -14.08 -4.43 8.54
CA ASN A 32 -13.48 -3.63 7.48
C ASN A 32 -14.10 -2.23 7.46
N THR A 33 -13.28 -1.20 7.22
CA THR A 33 -13.72 0.20 7.19
C THR A 33 -13.49 0.80 5.80
N ALA A 34 -14.51 1.44 5.25
CA ALA A 34 -14.40 2.20 4.00
C ALA A 34 -15.01 3.59 4.21
N SER A 35 -14.20 4.57 4.60
CA SER A 35 -14.70 5.91 4.96
C SER A 35 -14.51 6.97 3.87
N GLY A 36 -13.67 6.71 2.87
CA GLY A 36 -13.52 7.61 1.73
C GLY A 36 -14.68 7.48 0.75
N ASP A 37 -15.04 8.55 0.04
CA ASP A 37 -16.07 8.47 -0.99
C ASP A 37 -15.60 7.52 -2.11
N TYR A 38 -16.50 6.64 -2.52
CA TYR A 38 -16.27 5.57 -3.49
C TYR A 38 -15.19 4.58 -3.06
N ALA A 39 -14.83 4.55 -1.77
CA ALA A 39 -13.86 3.59 -1.24
C ALA A 39 -14.46 2.19 -1.18
N THR A 40 -13.61 1.17 -1.40
CA THR A 40 -14.07 -0.22 -1.40
C THR A 40 -13.15 -1.13 -0.61
N VAL A 41 -13.74 -1.99 0.21
CA VAL A 41 -13.07 -3.15 0.79
C VAL A 41 -13.82 -4.41 0.37
N THR A 42 -13.23 -5.24 -0.50
CA THR A 42 -13.95 -6.38 -1.08
C THR A 42 -13.88 -7.68 -0.27
N GLY A 43 -13.17 -7.69 0.87
CA GLY A 43 -13.13 -8.84 1.76
C GLY A 43 -12.06 -8.75 2.83
N GLY A 44 -11.77 -9.90 3.44
CA GLY A 44 -10.74 -10.01 4.49
C GLY A 44 -11.22 -9.52 5.86
N SER A 45 -10.27 -9.17 6.71
CA SER A 45 -10.53 -8.72 8.08
C SER A 45 -9.68 -7.49 8.42
N ASP A 46 -10.21 -6.51 9.13
CA ASP A 46 -9.41 -5.36 9.63
C ASP A 46 -8.75 -4.52 8.54
N ASN A 47 -9.34 -4.47 7.35
CA ASN A 47 -8.83 -3.65 6.25
C ASN A 47 -9.51 -2.29 6.26
N THR A 48 -8.77 -1.28 5.82
CA THR A 48 -9.15 0.13 5.88
C THR A 48 -8.94 0.80 4.53
N ALA A 49 -9.98 1.46 4.02
CA ALA A 49 -9.95 2.28 2.81
C ALA A 49 -10.46 3.69 3.14
N TYR A 50 -9.55 4.63 3.44
CA TYR A 50 -9.88 5.99 3.88
C TYR A 50 -9.82 7.04 2.77
N GLY A 51 -9.01 6.80 1.73
CA GLY A 51 -8.85 7.75 0.64
C GLY A 51 -10.06 7.83 -0.29
N TYR A 52 -10.26 8.98 -0.94
CA TYR A 52 -11.22 9.11 -2.05
C TYR A 52 -10.88 8.09 -3.15
N LYS A 53 -11.83 7.23 -3.53
CA LYS A 53 -11.63 6.10 -4.48
C LYS A 53 -10.52 5.11 -4.08
N SER A 54 -10.17 5.04 -2.81
CA SER A 54 -9.22 4.04 -2.30
C SER A 54 -9.82 2.63 -2.37
N SER A 55 -8.96 1.62 -2.40
CA SER A 55 -9.43 0.23 -2.46
C SER A 55 -8.54 -0.73 -1.71
N VAL A 56 -9.17 -1.66 -0.99
CA VAL A 56 -8.52 -2.84 -0.45
C VAL A 56 -9.25 -4.10 -0.92
N THR A 57 -8.58 -4.96 -1.67
CA THR A 57 -9.28 -6.14 -2.21
C THR A 57 -9.51 -7.21 -1.13
N GLY A 58 -8.60 -7.37 -0.18
CA GLY A 58 -8.74 -8.33 0.91
C GLY A 58 -7.52 -8.41 1.81
N GLY A 59 -7.30 -9.57 2.44
CA GLY A 59 -6.19 -9.77 3.39
C GLY A 59 -6.54 -9.33 4.82
N ASN A 60 -5.52 -9.00 5.61
CA ASN A 60 -5.70 -8.59 7.00
C ASN A 60 -4.84 -7.37 7.37
N TYR A 61 -5.41 -6.40 8.08
CA TYR A 61 -4.71 -5.18 8.51
C TYR A 61 -4.12 -4.34 7.37
N ASN A 62 -4.73 -4.31 6.19
CA ASN A 62 -4.23 -3.47 5.11
C ASN A 62 -4.89 -2.07 5.14
N ASP A 63 -4.12 -1.02 4.85
CA ASP A 63 -4.54 0.38 4.82
C ASP A 63 -4.34 1.00 3.44
N SER A 64 -5.39 1.56 2.87
CA SER A 64 -5.37 2.35 1.64
C SER A 64 -5.97 3.73 1.94
N SER A 65 -5.11 4.69 2.32
CA SER A 65 -5.52 6.02 2.79
C SER A 65 -5.28 7.15 1.79
N GLY A 66 -4.44 6.95 0.78
CA GLY A 66 -4.19 7.95 -0.27
C GLY A 66 -5.34 8.09 -1.28
N TRP A 67 -5.42 9.24 -1.97
CA TRP A 67 -6.37 9.43 -3.07
C TRP A 67 -6.13 8.40 -4.17
N SER A 68 -7.15 7.62 -4.56
CA SER A 68 -7.05 6.53 -5.53
C SER A 68 -5.91 5.54 -5.24
N SER A 69 -5.54 5.39 -3.96
CA SER A 69 -4.58 4.38 -3.53
C SER A 69 -5.18 2.98 -3.64
N SER A 70 -4.34 1.95 -3.65
CA SER A 70 -4.83 0.58 -3.64
C SER A 70 -3.91 -0.37 -2.87
N VAL A 71 -4.53 -1.27 -2.11
CA VAL A 71 -3.87 -2.46 -1.57
C VAL A 71 -4.59 -3.71 -2.05
N THR A 72 -3.92 -4.55 -2.84
CA THR A 72 -4.58 -5.76 -3.37
C THR A 72 -4.72 -6.88 -2.33
N GLY A 73 -3.91 -6.89 -1.27
CA GLY A 73 -4.11 -7.82 -0.15
C GLY A 73 -2.85 -8.07 0.65
N GLY A 74 -2.77 -9.21 1.32
CA GLY A 74 -1.65 -9.55 2.20
C GLY A 74 -1.92 -9.21 3.67
N TYR A 75 -0.87 -9.02 4.44
CA TYR A 75 -0.92 -8.69 5.86
C TYR A 75 -0.22 -7.36 6.12
N ASP A 76 -0.89 -6.40 6.78
CA ASP A 76 -0.25 -5.19 7.29
C ASP A 76 0.38 -4.30 6.22
N ASN A 77 -0.20 -4.19 5.02
CA ASN A 77 0.35 -3.32 3.97
C ASN A 77 -0.32 -1.94 3.96
N GLU A 78 0.44 -0.89 3.67
CA GLU A 78 -0.02 0.50 3.67
C GLU A 78 0.24 1.19 2.33
N ALA A 79 -0.78 1.82 1.75
CA ALA A 79 -0.71 2.69 0.59
C ALA A 79 -1.32 4.07 0.92
N SER A 80 -0.50 5.00 1.40
CA SER A 80 -0.93 6.31 1.92
C SER A 80 -0.69 7.50 0.97
N GLY A 81 0.18 7.36 -0.04
CA GLY A 81 0.39 8.39 -1.07
C GLY A 81 -0.73 8.45 -2.12
N TRP A 82 -0.88 9.55 -2.84
CA TRP A 82 -1.87 9.64 -3.93
C TRP A 82 -1.47 8.74 -5.09
N TYR A 83 -2.42 7.96 -5.61
CA TYR A 83 -2.17 6.93 -6.63
C TYR A 83 -1.11 5.91 -6.24
N SER A 84 -0.79 5.78 -4.95
CA SER A 84 0.13 4.77 -4.46
C SER A 84 -0.48 3.37 -4.57
N SER A 85 0.37 2.34 -4.64
CA SER A 85 -0.13 0.97 -4.68
C SER A 85 0.77 -0.02 -3.96
N VAL A 86 0.13 -0.96 -3.25
CA VAL A 86 0.77 -2.15 -2.74
C VAL A 86 0.03 -3.40 -3.24
N THR A 87 0.69 -4.22 -4.05
CA THR A 87 0.05 -5.42 -4.62
C THR A 87 -0.09 -6.55 -3.59
N GLY A 88 0.76 -6.60 -2.56
CA GLY A 88 0.54 -7.47 -1.42
C GLY A 88 1.81 -7.76 -0.63
N GLY A 89 1.87 -8.91 0.04
CA GLY A 89 2.99 -9.28 0.91
C GLY A 89 2.73 -8.96 2.38
N GLN A 90 3.79 -8.67 3.13
CA GLN A 90 3.72 -8.43 4.57
C GLN A 90 4.41 -7.12 4.95
N SER A 91 3.71 -6.21 5.62
CA SER A 91 4.31 -4.98 6.18
C SER A 91 5.01 -4.11 5.13
N ASN A 92 4.44 -4.00 3.91
CA ASN A 92 4.99 -3.12 2.87
C ASN A 92 4.31 -1.75 2.90
N GLU A 93 5.06 -0.69 2.61
CA GLU A 93 4.61 0.71 2.69
C GLU A 93 4.89 1.46 1.38
N ALA A 94 3.87 2.11 0.83
CA ALA A 94 3.95 3.03 -0.30
C ALA A 94 3.36 4.40 0.11
N SER A 95 4.19 5.27 0.67
CA SER A 95 3.73 6.47 1.41
C SER A 95 3.76 7.78 0.63
N GLU A 96 4.43 7.83 -0.51
CA GLU A 96 4.50 9.03 -1.38
C GLU A 96 3.65 8.92 -2.64
N ASP A 97 3.37 10.05 -3.30
CA ASP A 97 2.53 10.03 -4.50
C ASP A 97 3.17 9.20 -5.62
N TYR A 98 2.35 8.39 -6.28
CA TYR A 98 2.73 7.43 -7.32
C TYR A 98 3.77 6.39 -6.88
N SER A 99 4.03 6.24 -5.57
CA SER A 99 4.91 5.20 -5.07
C SER A 99 4.29 3.81 -5.25
N THR A 100 5.11 2.78 -5.41
CA THR A 100 4.62 1.41 -5.62
C THR A 100 5.48 0.38 -4.91
N VAL A 101 4.84 -0.55 -4.21
CA VAL A 101 5.48 -1.78 -3.76
C VAL A 101 4.75 -3.00 -4.33
N THR A 102 5.42 -3.76 -5.19
CA THR A 102 4.80 -4.92 -5.84
C THR A 102 4.65 -6.12 -4.89
N GLY A 103 5.44 -6.19 -3.82
CA GLY A 103 5.25 -7.19 -2.77
C GLY A 103 6.49 -7.43 -1.93
N GLY A 104 6.59 -8.62 -1.35
CA GLY A 104 7.68 -8.98 -0.45
C GLY A 104 7.36 -8.67 1.01
N ARG A 105 8.39 -8.39 1.82
CA ARG A 105 8.24 -8.16 3.25
C ARG A 105 9.03 -6.94 3.73
N VAL A 106 8.37 -6.02 4.44
CA VAL A 106 9.01 -4.83 5.05
C VAL A 106 9.66 -3.93 3.98
N ASN A 107 9.09 -3.83 2.79
CA ASN A 107 9.60 -2.92 1.75
C ASN A 107 8.93 -1.55 1.85
N GLU A 108 9.69 -0.48 1.56
CA GLU A 108 9.25 0.90 1.69
C GLU A 108 9.52 1.67 0.39
N ALA A 109 8.49 2.26 -0.20
CA ALA A 109 8.58 3.21 -1.31
C ALA A 109 8.08 4.59 -0.83
N SER A 110 9.02 5.40 -0.32
CA SER A 110 8.76 6.69 0.35
C SER A 110 9.30 7.90 -0.41
N GLY A 111 9.65 7.73 -1.69
CA GLY A 111 9.95 8.84 -2.59
C GLY A 111 8.82 9.08 -3.61
N TRP A 112 8.65 10.32 -4.07
CA TRP A 112 7.73 10.61 -5.18
C TRP A 112 8.07 9.78 -6.42
N VAL A 113 7.10 9.03 -6.97
CA VAL A 113 7.29 8.10 -8.10
C VAL A 113 8.37 7.04 -7.82
N SER A 114 8.57 6.67 -6.57
CA SER A 114 9.51 5.61 -6.18
C SER A 114 8.90 4.22 -6.35
N SER A 115 9.74 3.19 -6.48
CA SER A 115 9.25 1.81 -6.60
C SER A 115 10.14 0.77 -5.93
N VAL A 116 9.51 -0.23 -5.32
CA VAL A 116 10.17 -1.46 -4.88
C VAL A 116 9.45 -2.67 -5.48
N SER A 117 10.14 -3.43 -6.33
CA SER A 117 9.52 -4.56 -7.03
C SER A 117 9.36 -5.82 -6.15
N GLY A 118 10.03 -5.88 -5.00
CA GLY A 118 9.92 -7.01 -4.07
C GLY A 118 11.14 -7.17 -3.17
N GLY A 119 11.26 -8.35 -2.56
CA GLY A 119 12.37 -8.70 -1.66
C GLY A 119 12.05 -8.44 -0.19
N VAL A 120 13.09 -8.23 0.62
CA VAL A 120 12.94 -8.05 2.08
C VAL A 120 13.69 -6.81 2.56
N ASN A 121 12.98 -5.87 3.19
CA ASN A 121 13.59 -4.69 3.78
C ASN A 121 14.33 -3.80 2.77
N ASN A 122 13.73 -3.58 1.61
CA ASN A 122 14.26 -2.67 0.59
C ASN A 122 13.58 -1.30 0.70
N ILE A 123 14.35 -0.22 0.52
CA ILE A 123 13.88 1.16 0.69
C ILE A 123 14.18 1.97 -0.57
N ALA A 124 13.14 2.47 -1.24
CA ALA A 124 13.23 3.46 -2.31
C ALA A 124 12.70 4.82 -1.79
N SER A 125 13.60 5.67 -1.31
CA SER A 125 13.27 6.94 -0.61
C SER A 125 13.64 8.19 -1.41
N GLY A 126 14.38 8.04 -2.51
CA GLY A 126 14.64 9.15 -3.43
C GLY A 126 13.47 9.37 -4.39
N GLN A 127 13.25 10.61 -4.83
CA GLN A 127 12.32 10.87 -5.93
C GLN A 127 12.76 10.11 -7.18
N TYR A 128 11.84 9.45 -7.87
CA TYR A 128 12.10 8.57 -9.01
C TYR A 128 13.07 7.41 -8.72
N SER A 129 13.27 7.05 -7.45
CA SER A 129 14.19 5.97 -7.09
C SER A 129 13.55 4.59 -7.28
N SER A 130 14.38 3.58 -7.50
CA SER A 130 13.88 2.20 -7.61
C SER A 130 14.79 1.16 -6.96
N VAL A 131 14.17 0.13 -6.39
CA VAL A 131 14.85 -1.09 -5.97
C VAL A 131 14.16 -2.30 -6.61
N SER A 132 14.85 -3.03 -7.47
CA SER A 132 14.26 -4.15 -8.20
C SER A 132 14.09 -5.42 -7.36
N GLY A 133 14.78 -5.53 -6.21
CA GLY A 133 14.66 -6.67 -5.31
C GLY A 133 15.86 -6.84 -4.38
N GLY A 134 16.06 -8.05 -3.88
CA GLY A 134 17.13 -8.38 -2.92
C GLY A 134 16.73 -8.13 -1.48
N ALA A 135 17.69 -7.86 -0.60
CA ALA A 135 17.41 -7.57 0.79
C ALA A 135 18.27 -6.45 1.38
N GLN A 136 17.67 -5.60 2.20
CA GLN A 136 18.35 -4.48 2.87
C GLN A 136 18.97 -3.45 1.91
N ASN A 137 18.45 -3.33 0.69
CA ASN A 137 18.93 -2.37 -0.28
C ASN A 137 18.26 -1.01 -0.10
N LYS A 138 18.99 0.08 -0.36
CA LYS A 138 18.47 1.45 -0.24
C LYS A 138 18.84 2.32 -1.43
N ALA A 139 17.84 2.81 -2.16
CA ALA A 139 17.97 3.85 -3.16
C ALA A 139 17.42 5.18 -2.58
N SER A 140 18.29 6.14 -2.28
CA SER A 140 17.92 7.40 -1.61
C SER A 140 18.30 8.67 -2.38
N GLY A 141 19.06 8.55 -3.46
CA GLY A 141 19.35 9.68 -4.35
C GLY A 141 18.18 9.96 -5.31
N TYR A 142 18.07 11.21 -5.77
CA TYR A 142 17.14 11.56 -6.86
C TYR A 142 17.46 10.73 -8.11
N SER A 143 16.48 10.03 -8.66
CA SER A 143 16.63 9.08 -9.78
C SER A 143 17.69 7.99 -9.54
N SER A 144 17.89 7.56 -8.29
CA SER A 144 18.81 6.46 -7.97
C SER A 144 18.18 5.08 -8.19
N SER A 145 19.00 4.07 -8.50
CA SER A 145 18.50 2.70 -8.67
C SER A 145 19.41 1.65 -8.03
N VAL A 146 18.81 0.57 -7.53
CA VAL A 146 19.47 -0.66 -7.12
C VAL A 146 18.81 -1.85 -7.80
N THR A 147 19.58 -2.64 -8.55
CA THR A 147 19.02 -3.78 -9.30
C THR A 147 18.82 -5.04 -8.45
N GLY A 148 19.42 -5.11 -7.27
CA GLY A 148 19.34 -6.27 -6.38
C GLY A 148 20.48 -6.31 -5.37
N GLY A 149 20.73 -7.49 -4.81
CA GLY A 149 21.84 -7.74 -3.87
C GLY A 149 21.44 -7.70 -2.40
N TYR A 150 22.44 -7.64 -1.53
CA TYR A 150 22.29 -7.54 -0.08
C TYR A 150 23.02 -6.31 0.45
N TYR A 151 22.31 -5.42 1.15
CA TYR A 151 22.88 -4.23 1.80
C TYR A 151 23.51 -3.19 0.83
N VAL A 152 22.96 -3.05 -0.38
CA VAL A 152 23.44 -2.10 -1.39
C VAL A 152 22.85 -0.71 -1.17
N LYS A 153 23.65 0.36 -1.32
CA LYS A 153 23.20 1.75 -1.14
C LYS A 153 23.49 2.62 -2.38
N ALA A 154 22.46 3.24 -2.93
CA ALA A 154 22.53 4.21 -4.02
C ALA A 154 22.04 5.59 -3.54
N SER A 155 22.96 6.43 -3.06
CA SER A 155 22.63 7.72 -2.43
C SER A 155 22.91 8.95 -3.31
N GLY A 156 23.58 8.78 -4.45
CA GLY A 156 23.89 9.89 -5.36
C GLY A 156 22.75 10.19 -6.32
N THR A 157 22.63 11.45 -6.75
CA THR A 157 21.73 11.82 -7.85
C THR A 157 22.09 11.03 -9.11
N GLY A 158 21.13 10.29 -9.66
CA GLY A 158 21.31 9.42 -10.83
C GLY A 158 22.17 8.17 -10.59
N SER A 159 22.54 7.87 -9.34
CA SER A 159 23.41 6.73 -9.06
C SER A 159 22.68 5.42 -9.31
N SER A 160 23.27 4.53 -10.10
CA SER A 160 22.78 3.16 -10.30
C SER A 160 23.80 2.18 -9.78
N VAL A 161 23.41 1.33 -8.84
CA VAL A 161 24.30 0.32 -8.24
C VAL A 161 23.78 -1.06 -8.60
N LEU A 162 24.65 -1.84 -9.24
CA LEU A 162 24.41 -3.24 -9.52
C LEU A 162 24.83 -4.06 -8.30
N GLY A 163 23.91 -4.90 -7.81
CA GLY A 163 24.13 -5.82 -6.68
C GLY A 163 24.80 -7.12 -7.08
#